data_AF-A0A662VWS1-F1
#
_entry.id   AF-A0A662VWS1-F1
#
_cell.length_a   1.000
_cell.length_b   1.000
_cell.length_c   1.000
_cell.angle_alpha   90.00
_cell.angle_beta   90.00
_cell.angle_gamma   90.00
#
_symmetry.space_group_name_H-M   'P 1'
#
loop_
_entity.id
_entity.type
_entity.pdbx_description
1 polymer ?
#
loop_
_entity_poly.entity_id
_entity_poly.type
_entity_poly.pdbx_seq_one_letter_code
_entity_poly.pdbx_strand_id
1 'polypeptide(L)'
;MRCPHCGEFLENTLFKALEPFHDNSQVVVTNVDYVIESGNRIRAIIEEKKSNYKIIRGYQLVTLKKIAKCLRVPLLVLYSNGESVKLYEYDTSKIVRSNPFYNFKDEELVFSGSISDLGSYLHEKFLVHAPPSRRKNKRR
;
A
#
# COMPACT_ATOMS: atom_id res chain seq x y z
N MET A 1 11.39 -6.71 1.43
CA MET A 1 12.64 -6.03 0.97
C MET A 1 13.81 -6.39 1.87
N ARG A 2 15.05 -6.37 1.36
CA ARG A 2 16.29 -6.52 2.16
C ARG A 2 16.85 -5.15 2.52
N CYS A 3 17.34 -5.02 3.74
CA CYS A 3 18.01 -3.82 4.22
C CYS A 3 19.31 -3.61 3.44
N PRO A 4 19.54 -2.44 2.81
CA PRO A 4 20.77 -2.18 2.07
C PRO A 4 22.00 -2.06 2.99
N HIS A 5 21.81 -1.82 4.28
CA HIS A 5 22.90 -1.69 5.25
C HIS A 5 23.39 -3.04 5.79
N CYS A 6 22.47 -3.96 6.12
CA CYS A 6 22.83 -5.25 6.74
C CYS A 6 22.46 -6.49 5.91
N GLY A 7 21.79 -6.33 4.76
CA GLY A 7 21.38 -7.44 3.89
C GLY A 7 20.19 -8.27 4.41
N GLU A 8 19.81 -8.09 5.67
CA GLU A 8 18.70 -8.80 6.32
C GLU A 8 17.33 -8.41 5.75
N PHE A 9 16.36 -9.32 5.79
CA PHE A 9 14.98 -8.99 5.46
C PHE A 9 14.40 -8.03 6.51
N LEU A 10 13.83 -6.91 6.05
CA LEU A 10 13.30 -5.84 6.91
C LEU A 10 12.15 -6.31 7.83
N GLU A 11 11.47 -7.40 7.48
CA GLU A 11 10.33 -7.94 8.23
C GLU A 11 10.72 -8.72 9.49
N ASN A 12 12.01 -8.96 9.74
CA ASN A 12 12.36 -10.03 10.68
C ASN A 12 12.34 -9.61 12.16
N THR A 13 12.85 -8.43 12.50
CA THR A 13 13.16 -8.09 13.91
C THR A 13 11.93 -7.85 14.77
N LEU A 14 10.96 -7.07 14.29
CA LEU A 14 9.75 -6.73 15.07
C LEU A 14 8.85 -7.95 15.25
N PHE A 15 8.67 -8.76 14.21
CA PHE A 15 7.88 -9.99 14.29
C PHE A 15 8.50 -10.99 15.25
N LYS A 16 9.82 -11.21 15.19
CA LYS A 16 10.55 -12.03 16.16
C LYS A 16 10.41 -11.51 17.60
N ALA A 17 10.49 -10.19 17.80
CA ALA A 17 10.34 -9.60 19.13
C ALA A 17 8.93 -9.78 19.70
N LEU A 18 7.92 -9.86 18.82
CA LEU A 18 6.52 -10.03 19.21
C LEU A 18 6.08 -11.49 19.30
N GLU A 19 6.87 -12.44 18.78
CA GLU A 19 6.61 -13.89 18.79
C GLU A 19 6.15 -14.41 20.16
N PRO A 20 6.78 -14.05 21.31
CA PRO A 20 6.36 -14.55 22.62
C PRO A 20 4.99 -14.04 23.10
N PHE A 21 4.41 -13.03 22.46
CA PHE A 21 3.17 -12.37 22.88
C PHE A 21 1.97 -12.73 21.99
N HIS A 22 2.15 -13.63 21.01
CA HIS A 22 1.12 -14.01 20.06
C HIS A 22 -0.08 -14.76 20.68
N ASP A 23 0.10 -15.42 21.83
CA ASP A 23 -0.92 -16.35 22.36
C ASP A 23 -2.06 -15.66 23.14
N ASN A 24 -1.92 -14.39 23.54
CA ASN A 24 -2.91 -13.70 24.38
C ASN A 24 -3.15 -12.22 24.05
N SER A 25 -2.54 -11.68 22.99
CA SER A 25 -2.63 -10.25 22.67
C SER A 25 -3.34 -9.99 21.34
N GLN A 26 -4.19 -8.96 21.29
CA GLN A 26 -4.77 -8.45 20.04
C GLN A 26 -3.77 -7.55 19.28
N VAL A 27 -2.50 -7.97 19.22
CA VAL A 27 -1.46 -7.20 18.53
C VAL A 27 -1.56 -7.48 17.04
N VAL A 28 -1.77 -6.40 16.28
CA VAL A 28 -1.78 -6.43 14.81
C VAL A 28 -0.61 -5.61 14.30
N VAL A 29 0.37 -6.28 13.70
CA VAL A 29 1.43 -5.62 12.93
C VAL A 29 0.98 -5.62 11.47
N THR A 30 0.98 -4.44 10.84
CA THR A 30 0.65 -4.28 9.43
C THR A 30 1.71 -3.41 8.78
N ASN A 31 2.39 -3.98 7.80
CA ASN A 31 3.26 -3.23 6.90
C ASN A 31 2.40 -2.54 5.85
N VAL A 32 2.83 -1.35 5.44
CA VAL A 32 2.31 -0.69 4.23
C VAL A 32 3.28 -1.05 3.10
N ASP A 33 2.81 -1.72 2.06
CA ASP A 33 3.70 -2.18 0.98
C ASP A 33 4.35 -1.01 0.24
N TYR A 34 3.54 -0.01 -0.14
CA TYR A 34 4.04 1.16 -0.83
C TYR A 34 3.41 2.46 -0.34
N VAL A 35 4.23 3.51 -0.31
CA VAL A 35 3.80 4.89 -0.11
C VAL A 35 4.24 5.66 -1.35
N ILE A 36 3.30 6.32 -2.02
CA ILE A 36 3.61 7.25 -3.11
C ILE A 36 3.82 8.63 -2.50
N GLU A 37 5.03 9.17 -2.66
CA GLU A 37 5.36 10.54 -2.29
C GLU A 37 5.67 11.37 -3.55
N SER A 38 5.20 12.61 -3.56
CA SER A 38 5.45 13.57 -4.65
C SER A 38 5.70 14.95 -4.07
N GLY A 39 6.95 15.41 -4.20
CA GLY A 39 7.43 16.61 -3.52
C GLY A 39 7.58 16.37 -2.02
N ASN A 40 6.90 17.18 -1.21
CA ASN A 40 6.88 17.08 0.25
C ASN A 40 5.56 16.50 0.80
N ARG A 41 4.81 15.77 -0.05
CA ARG A 41 3.48 15.25 0.30
C ARG A 41 3.37 13.78 -0.07
N ILE A 42 2.90 12.99 0.89
CA ILE A 42 2.36 11.66 0.61
C ILE A 42 1.08 11.84 -0.22
N ARG A 43 0.95 11.05 -1.28
CA ARG A 43 -0.15 11.11 -2.25
C ARG A 43 -1.06 9.92 -2.19
N ALA A 44 -0.55 8.75 -1.85
CA ALA A 44 -1.31 7.52 -1.71
C ALA A 44 -0.54 6.53 -0.84
N ILE A 45 -1.26 5.60 -0.22
CA ILE A 45 -0.69 4.35 0.26
C ILE A 45 -1.28 3.21 -0.57
N ILE A 46 -0.46 2.21 -0.88
CA ILE A 46 -0.84 1.06 -1.69
C ILE A 46 -0.49 -0.22 -0.94
N GLU A 47 -1.45 -1.12 -0.90
CA GLU A 47 -1.26 -2.51 -0.49
C GLU A 47 -1.29 -3.40 -1.75
N GLU A 48 -0.29 -4.25 -1.94
CA GLU A 48 -0.22 -5.18 -3.06
C GLU A 48 -0.51 -6.61 -2.63
N LYS A 49 -1.36 -7.27 -3.42
CA LYS A 49 -1.63 -8.70 -3.32
C LYS A 49 -1.22 -9.38 -4.61
N LYS A 50 -0.26 -10.30 -4.49
CA LYS A 50 0.15 -11.21 -5.57
C LYS A 50 -0.85 -12.37 -5.67
N SER A 51 -2.08 -12.06 -6.08
CA SER A 51 -3.19 -13.01 -6.12
C SER A 51 -4.27 -12.58 -7.11
N ASN A 52 -4.91 -13.58 -7.72
CA ASN A 52 -6.16 -13.38 -8.47
C ASN A 52 -7.38 -13.26 -7.55
N TYR A 53 -7.25 -13.70 -6.29
CA TYR A 53 -8.31 -13.57 -5.31
C TYR A 53 -8.30 -12.14 -4.77
N LYS A 54 -9.38 -11.41 -5.06
CA LYS A 54 -9.59 -10.01 -4.67
C LYS A 54 -9.90 -9.86 -3.18
N ILE A 55 -9.11 -10.50 -2.31
CA ILE A 55 -9.33 -10.53 -0.86
C ILE A 55 -8.15 -9.96 -0.09
N ILE A 56 -8.46 -9.26 1.00
CA ILE A 56 -7.50 -8.80 2.00
C ILE A 56 -7.97 -9.22 3.39
N ARG A 57 -7.05 -9.41 4.34
CA ARG A 57 -7.42 -9.64 5.73
C ARG A 57 -8.14 -8.42 6.30
N GLY A 58 -9.28 -8.62 6.96
CA GLY A 58 -10.11 -7.49 7.42
C GLY A 58 -9.38 -6.59 8.42
N TYR A 59 -8.64 -7.17 9.37
CA TYR A 59 -7.84 -6.40 10.33
C TYR A 59 -6.73 -5.58 9.67
N GLN A 60 -6.13 -6.12 8.60
CA GLN A 60 -5.09 -5.41 7.84
C GLN A 60 -5.71 -4.18 7.18
N LEU A 61 -6.88 -4.36 6.55
CA LEU A 61 -7.62 -3.27 5.92
C LEU A 61 -8.07 -2.21 6.94
N VAL A 62 -8.48 -2.61 8.15
CA VAL A 62 -8.77 -1.68 9.25
C VAL A 62 -7.56 -0.80 9.58
N THR A 63 -6.38 -1.39 9.71
CA THR A 63 -5.15 -0.65 10.03
C THR A 63 -4.75 0.28 8.89
N LEU A 64 -4.71 -0.21 7.66
CA LEU A 64 -4.39 0.59 6.47
C LEU A 64 -5.37 1.76 6.29
N LYS A 65 -6.67 1.51 6.51
CA LYS A 65 -7.71 2.54 6.51
C LYS A 65 -7.40 3.64 7.52
N LYS A 66 -7.05 3.29 8.76
CA LYS A 66 -6.69 4.28 9.79
C LYS A 66 -5.49 5.13 9.35
N ILE A 67 -4.45 4.51 8.81
CA ILE A 67 -3.26 5.19 8.29
C ILE A 67 -3.65 6.18 7.18
N ALA A 68 -4.40 5.72 6.17
CA ALA A 68 -4.86 6.55 5.06
C ALA A 68 -5.68 7.76 5.53
N LYS A 69 -6.61 7.57 6.49
CA LYS A 69 -7.39 8.66 7.08
C LYS A 69 -6.51 9.68 7.82
N CYS A 70 -5.54 9.21 8.61
CA CYS A 70 -4.62 10.10 9.33
C CYS A 70 -3.79 10.94 8.37
N LEU A 71 -3.32 10.34 7.28
CA LEU A 71 -2.53 11.02 6.25
C LEU A 71 -3.38 11.84 5.26
N ARG A 72 -4.71 11.66 5.26
CA ARG A 72 -5.66 12.26 4.30
C ARG A 72 -5.30 11.94 2.85
N VAL A 73 -4.99 10.68 2.58
CA VAL A 73 -4.64 10.16 1.25
C VAL A 73 -5.48 8.94 0.90
N PRO A 74 -5.68 8.64 -0.40
CA PRO A 74 -6.33 7.41 -0.82
C PRO A 74 -5.58 6.16 -0.34
N LEU A 75 -6.36 5.13 -0.01
CA LEU A 75 -5.90 3.76 0.19
C LEU A 75 -6.20 2.96 -1.07
N LEU A 76 -5.15 2.53 -1.76
CA LEU A 76 -5.26 1.70 -2.96
C LEU A 76 -4.91 0.25 -2.65
N VAL A 77 -5.62 -0.68 -3.28
CA VAL A 77 -5.31 -2.11 -3.22
C VAL A 77 -5.04 -2.61 -4.63
N LEU A 78 -3.78 -3.00 -4.85
CA LEU A 78 -3.25 -3.48 -6.11
C LEU A 78 -3.24 -5.01 -6.11
N TYR A 79 -3.93 -5.63 -7.07
CA TYR A 79 -3.82 -7.06 -7.34
C TYR A 79 -2.97 -7.27 -8.58
N SER A 80 -1.95 -8.13 -8.49
CA SER A 80 -1.08 -8.51 -9.60
C SER A 80 -1.01 -10.02 -9.73
N ASN A 81 -1.05 -10.51 -10.97
CA ASN A 81 -0.85 -11.92 -11.29
C ASN A 81 0.38 -12.18 -12.16
N GLY A 82 1.26 -11.18 -12.30
CA GLY A 82 2.46 -11.23 -13.14
C GLY A 82 2.25 -10.75 -14.58
N GLU A 83 1.04 -10.86 -15.13
CA GLU A 83 0.71 -10.45 -16.50
C GLU A 83 -0.15 -9.18 -16.54
N SER A 84 -1.06 -9.06 -15.58
CA SER A 84 -2.04 -7.99 -15.49
C SER A 84 -2.12 -7.46 -14.06
N VAL A 85 -2.52 -6.20 -13.96
CA VAL A 85 -2.75 -5.55 -12.68
C VAL A 85 -4.16 -5.00 -12.60
N LYS A 86 -4.74 -5.00 -11.40
CA LYS A 86 -6.04 -4.42 -11.07
C LYS A 86 -5.91 -3.56 -9.84
N LEU A 87 -6.39 -2.33 -9.91
CA LEU A 87 -6.32 -1.37 -8.82
C LEU A 87 -7.71 -1.03 -8.34
N TYR A 88 -7.89 -1.07 -7.02
CA TYR A 88 -9.10 -0.66 -6.33
C TYR A 88 -8.77 0.48 -5.38
N GLU A 89 -9.68 1.43 -5.22
CA GLU A 89 -9.61 2.42 -4.16
C GLU A 89 -10.60 2.03 -3.05
N TYR A 90 -10.09 1.90 -1.83
CA TYR A 90 -10.93 1.59 -0.69
C TYR A 90 -11.54 2.88 -0.12
N ASP A 91 -12.87 2.93 -0.07
CA ASP A 91 -13.58 4.03 0.59
C ASP A 91 -13.33 3.99 2.11
N THR A 92 -12.47 4.90 2.56
CA THR A 92 -12.06 5.01 3.96
C THR A 92 -13.17 5.55 4.88
N SER A 93 -14.35 5.91 4.36
CA SER A 93 -15.52 6.21 5.17
C SER A 93 -16.30 4.96 5.58
N LYS A 94 -16.28 3.89 4.76
CA LYS A 94 -17.02 2.63 5.00
C LYS A 94 -16.61 1.96 6.31
N ILE A 95 -17.57 1.39 7.03
CA ILE A 95 -17.26 0.56 8.22
C ILE A 95 -16.70 -0.78 7.73
N VAL A 96 -15.44 -1.08 8.08
CA VAL A 96 -14.87 -2.42 7.90
C VAL A 96 -15.32 -3.25 9.10
N ARG A 97 -16.20 -4.23 8.87
CA ARG A 97 -16.42 -5.28 9.89
C ARG A 97 -15.14 -6.09 10.01
N SER A 98 -14.74 -6.44 11.22
CA SER A 98 -13.58 -7.28 11.52
C SER A 98 -13.76 -8.75 11.11
N ASN A 99 -14.50 -8.99 10.03
CA ASN A 99 -14.54 -10.27 9.34
C ASN A 99 -13.10 -10.68 8.98
N PRO A 100 -12.80 -11.98 8.91
CA PRO A 100 -11.45 -12.45 8.64
C PRO A 100 -10.92 -11.91 7.30
N PHE A 101 -11.82 -11.70 6.32
CA PHE A 101 -11.49 -11.18 5.00
C PHE A 101 -12.48 -10.11 4.52
N TYR A 102 -11.96 -9.16 3.74
CA TYR A 102 -12.73 -8.21 2.93
C TYR A 102 -12.56 -8.57 1.45
N ASN A 103 -13.64 -8.51 0.68
CA ASN A 103 -13.66 -8.90 -0.73
C ASN A 103 -13.90 -7.66 -1.61
N PHE A 104 -13.01 -7.43 -2.57
CA PHE A 104 -13.06 -6.36 -3.56
C PHE A 104 -13.76 -6.77 -4.86
N LYS A 105 -14.44 -7.92 -4.91
CA LYS A 105 -15.19 -8.34 -6.12
C LYS A 105 -16.27 -7.34 -6.52
N ASP A 106 -16.95 -6.76 -5.54
CA ASP A 106 -18.08 -5.83 -5.73
C ASP A 106 -17.67 -4.35 -5.63
N GLU A 107 -16.38 -4.08 -5.42
CA GLU A 107 -15.84 -2.72 -5.43
C GLU A 107 -15.57 -2.26 -6.86
N GLU A 108 -15.74 -0.96 -7.10
CA GLU A 108 -15.46 -0.35 -8.39
C GLU A 108 -13.97 -0.45 -8.70
N LEU A 109 -13.69 -0.92 -9.91
CA LEU A 109 -12.32 -1.03 -10.41
C LEU A 109 -11.86 0.36 -10.85
N VAL A 110 -10.78 0.85 -10.25
CA VAL A 110 -10.19 2.15 -10.58
C VAL A 110 -9.31 2.05 -11.83
N PHE A 111 -8.63 0.92 -12.00
CA PHE A 111 -7.74 0.69 -13.13
C PHE A 111 -7.53 -0.81 -13.38
N SER A 112 -7.38 -1.21 -14.64
CA SER A 112 -6.87 -2.53 -15.03
C SER A 112 -6.04 -2.40 -16.31
N GLY A 113 -4.91 -3.11 -16.37
CA GLY A 113 -4.02 -3.06 -17.53
C GLY A 113 -2.72 -3.81 -17.30
N SER A 114 -1.72 -3.51 -18.13
CA SER A 114 -0.35 -4.00 -17.95
C SER A 114 0.41 -3.20 -16.88
N ILE A 115 1.63 -3.65 -16.53
CA ILE A 115 2.54 -2.90 -15.66
C ILE A 115 2.89 -1.53 -16.25
N SER A 116 3.08 -1.46 -17.58
CA SER A 116 3.37 -0.20 -18.27
C SER A 116 2.20 0.77 -18.16
N ASP A 117 0.97 0.28 -18.36
CA ASP A 117 -0.24 1.09 -18.24
C ASP A 117 -0.44 1.61 -16.82
N LEU A 118 -0.12 0.78 -15.81
CA LEU A 118 -0.14 1.20 -14.40
C LEU A 118 0.84 2.34 -14.15
N GLY A 119 2.04 2.27 -14.75
CA GLY A 119 3.03 3.34 -14.66
C GLY A 119 2.49 4.68 -15.19
N SER A 120 1.88 4.67 -16.36
CA SER A 120 1.24 5.86 -16.96
C SER A 120 0.10 6.38 -16.07
N TYR A 121 -0.77 5.49 -15.59
CA TYR A 121 -1.88 5.84 -14.70
C TYR A 121 -1.38 6.52 -13.41
N LEU A 122 -0.38 5.94 -12.73
CA LEU A 122 0.17 6.51 -11.50
C LEU A 122 0.84 7.86 -11.76
N HIS A 123 1.53 7.99 -12.89
CA HIS A 123 2.15 9.24 -13.30
C HIS A 123 1.10 10.35 -13.45
N GLU A 124 0.05 10.11 -14.23
CA GLU A 124 -1.04 11.07 -14.44
C GLU A 124 -1.79 11.40 -13.14
N LYS A 125 -2.12 10.38 -12.34
CA LYS A 125 -2.94 10.56 -11.15
C LYS A 125 -2.21 11.25 -10.00
N PHE A 126 -0.93 10.94 -9.79
CA PHE A 126 -0.21 11.35 -8.57
C PHE A 126 1.06 12.16 -8.81
N LEU A 127 1.70 12.04 -9.99
CA LEU A 127 3.06 12.55 -10.21
C LEU A 127 3.14 13.72 -11.21
N VAL A 128 2.16 13.92 -12.09
CA VAL A 128 2.22 14.96 -13.14
C VAL A 128 2.33 16.39 -12.56
N HIS A 129 1.80 16.60 -11.37
CA HIS A 129 1.90 17.87 -10.63
C HIS A 129 2.98 17.85 -9.54
N ALA A 130 3.92 16.89 -9.60
CA ALA A 130 5.05 16.86 -8.70
C ALA A 130 5.92 18.11 -8.92
N PRO A 131 6.31 18.82 -7.84
CA PRO A 131 7.30 19.87 -8.00
C PRO A 131 8.59 19.23 -8.55
N PRO A 132 9.30 19.91 -9.47
CA PRO A 132 10.55 19.40 -10.01
C PRO A 132 11.49 19.11 -8.85
N SER A 133 12.12 17.93 -8.86
CA SER A 133 13.22 17.65 -7.94
C SER A 133 14.25 18.75 -8.15
N ARG A 134 14.59 19.51 -7.09
CA ARG A 134 15.57 20.60 -7.18
C ARG A 134 16.77 20.07 -7.95
N ARG A 135 17.04 20.61 -9.15
CA ARG A 135 18.29 20.34 -9.85
C ARG A 135 19.40 20.67 -8.86
N LYS A 136 20.24 19.69 -8.53
CA LYS A 136 21.49 19.92 -7.80
C LYS A 136 22.13 21.15 -8.43
N ASN A 137 22.27 22.22 -7.67
CA ASN A 137 23.12 23.34 -8.04
C ASN A 137 24.45 22.72 -8.50
N LYS A 138 24.73 22.77 -9.81
CA LYS A 138 26.08 22.61 -10.31
C LYS A 138 26.85 23.77 -9.69
N ARG A 139 27.41 23.55 -8.50
CA ARG A 139 28.47 24.39 -7.97
C ARG A 139 29.61 24.28 -8.97
N ARG A 140 29.69 25.28 -9.86
CA ARG A 140 30.95 25.72 -10.44
C ARG A 140 31.48 26.82 -9.53
#